data_AF-A0A2N5FVC4-F1
#
_entry.id   AF-A0A2N5FVC4-F1
#
_cell.length_a   1.000
_cell.length_b   1.000
_cell.length_c   1.000
_cell.angle_alpha   90.00
_cell.angle_beta   90.00
_cell.angle_gamma   90.00
#
_symmetry.space_group_name_H-M   'P 1'
#
loop_
_entity.id
_entity.type
_entity.pdbx_description
1 polymer ?
#
loop_
_entity_poly.entity_id
_entity_poly.type
_entity_poly.pdbx_seq_one_letter_code
_entity_poly.pdbx_strand_id
1 'polypeptide(L)'
;MAYIIENANILKQQTFQKASLLVEKGKITGIRDSFPRYSFMKMNAEDYIMAPAQVMYDPAPPLDRPFSEQKSYFINEMLMKGMTSFLTFAEVQQESRLFSRIKTVKSSLISSPADYVIAVKVPARLLSPSFIRKCRTEKIPAVFVEAGSKEELSAVPWGWIREAVFPYNCPLVPIFKTADEKEKKALQHFWKQLMLKEKLAHIGEELQEREPVAREHLAMMGIWPHKGDIRQGGEASYNLYVKDGGDRNIEESELFHYYSHRLAITAHKGTIIRAGGYFRFCPGYGERVIIKIPAFFTV
;
A
#
# COMPACT_ATOMS: atom_id res chain seq x y z
N MET A 1 12.41 13.18 -17.85
CA MET A 1 11.42 13.47 -18.90
C MET A 1 10.31 14.33 -18.30
N ALA A 2 9.78 15.28 -19.07
CA ALA A 2 8.68 16.15 -18.70
C ALA A 2 7.55 16.00 -19.71
N TYR A 3 6.31 15.89 -19.26
CA TYR A 3 5.12 15.77 -20.10
C TYR A 3 3.89 16.32 -19.40
N ILE A 4 2.85 16.62 -20.18
CA ILE A 4 1.58 17.16 -19.70
C ILE A 4 0.48 16.14 -20.03
N ILE A 5 -0.36 15.88 -19.04
CA ILE A 5 -1.62 15.16 -19.22
C ILE A 5 -2.72 16.21 -19.24
N GLU A 6 -3.43 16.33 -20.35
CA GLU A 6 -4.53 17.27 -20.51
C GLU A 6 -5.88 16.58 -20.28
N ASN A 7 -6.85 17.31 -19.72
CA ASN A 7 -8.24 16.88 -19.57
C ASN A 7 -8.46 15.57 -18.78
N ALA A 8 -7.58 15.22 -17.84
CA ALA A 8 -7.73 13.99 -17.06
C ALA A 8 -8.99 14.06 -16.15
N ASN A 9 -9.82 13.03 -16.19
CA ASN A 9 -10.89 12.82 -15.20
C ASN A 9 -10.30 12.11 -13.99
N ILE A 10 -9.78 12.86 -13.02
CA ILE A 10 -9.15 12.31 -11.82
C ILE A 10 -10.23 11.86 -10.85
N LEU A 11 -10.27 10.57 -10.53
CA LEU A 11 -11.09 10.04 -9.45
C LEU A 11 -10.37 10.30 -8.12
N LYS A 12 -11.04 11.02 -7.22
CA LYS A 12 -10.64 11.17 -5.83
C LYS A 12 -11.81 10.78 -4.94
N GLN A 13 -11.63 9.69 -4.20
CA GLN A 13 -12.67 9.05 -3.38
C GLN A 13 -13.85 8.61 -4.25
N GLN A 14 -14.84 9.49 -4.41
CA GLN A 14 -16.06 9.28 -5.20
C GLN A 14 -16.35 10.45 -6.15
N THR A 15 -15.45 11.43 -6.23
CA THR A 15 -15.65 12.64 -7.03
C THR A 15 -14.68 12.68 -8.20
N PHE A 16 -15.21 13.05 -9.37
CA PHE A 16 -14.40 13.32 -10.55
C PHE A 16 -13.97 14.78 -10.57
N GLN A 17 -12.67 15.01 -10.63
CA GLN A 17 -12.07 16.31 -10.87
C GLN A 17 -11.43 16.31 -12.26
N LYS A 18 -11.93 17.14 -13.18
CA LYS A 18 -11.27 17.36 -14.47
C LYS A 18 -10.10 18.34 -14.28
N ALA A 19 -8.89 17.93 -14.64
CA ALA A 19 -7.72 18.80 -14.59
C ALA A 19 -6.62 18.34 -15.56
N SER A 20 -5.67 19.21 -15.82
CA SER A 20 -4.40 18.89 -16.46
C SER A 20 -3.30 18.70 -15.41
N LEU A 21 -2.37 17.78 -15.65
CA LEU A 21 -1.24 17.49 -14.78
C LEU A 21 0.07 17.75 -15.53
N LEU A 22 0.99 18.48 -14.90
CA LEU A 22 2.38 18.59 -15.34
C LEU A 22 3.21 17.56 -14.59
N VAL A 23 3.88 16.66 -15.33
CA VAL A 23 4.74 15.63 -14.77
C VAL A 23 6.18 15.91 -15.15
N GLU A 24 7.06 15.97 -14.16
CA GLU A 24 8.50 16.16 -14.33
C GLU A 24 9.27 15.22 -13.42
N LYS A 25 10.26 14.51 -13.98
CA LYS A 25 11.15 13.61 -13.23
C LYS A 25 10.36 12.62 -12.33
N GLY A 26 9.26 12.09 -12.87
CA GLY A 26 8.41 11.11 -12.19
C GLY A 26 7.53 11.67 -11.07
N LYS A 27 7.38 12.99 -10.98
CA LYS A 27 6.51 13.67 -10.00
C LYS A 27 5.52 14.57 -10.69
N ILE A 28 4.35 14.75 -10.08
CA ILE A 28 3.35 15.72 -10.51
C ILE A 28 3.76 17.09 -9.96
N THR A 29 4.31 17.99 -10.78
CA THR A 29 4.78 19.31 -10.32
C THR A 29 3.68 20.37 -10.35
N GLY A 30 2.60 20.14 -11.10
CA GLY A 30 1.43 21.02 -11.12
C GLY A 30 0.14 20.30 -11.47
N ILE A 31 -0.97 20.77 -10.90
CA ILE A 31 -2.34 20.37 -11.27
C ILE A 31 -3.14 21.66 -11.49
N ARG A 32 -3.65 21.87 -12.71
CA ARG A 32 -4.35 23.10 -13.15
C ARG A 32 -5.30 22.76 -14.30
N ASP A 33 -6.19 23.67 -14.67
CA ASP A 33 -7.08 23.43 -15.82
C ASP A 33 -6.30 23.24 -17.13
N SER A 34 -5.26 24.05 -17.35
CA SER A 34 -4.39 23.95 -18.53
C SER A 34 -2.98 24.51 -18.30
N PHE A 35 -2.06 24.18 -19.22
CA PHE A 35 -0.66 24.63 -19.22
C PHE A 35 -0.30 25.28 -20.57
N PRO A 36 -0.84 26.46 -20.92
CA PRO A 36 -0.70 27.05 -22.26
C PRO A 36 0.72 27.52 -22.58
N ARG A 37 1.52 27.85 -21.57
CA ARG A 37 2.89 28.37 -21.73
C ARG A 37 3.97 27.28 -21.81
N TYR A 38 3.60 26.01 -21.72
CA TYR A 38 4.54 24.89 -21.73
C TYR A 38 4.50 24.15 -23.07
N SER A 39 5.68 23.89 -23.64
CA SER A 39 5.86 23.20 -24.92
C SER A 39 6.28 21.73 -24.77
N PHE A 40 5.98 21.11 -23.62
CA PHE A 40 6.28 19.69 -23.38
C PHE A 40 5.36 18.78 -24.20
N MET A 41 5.73 17.50 -24.32
CA MET A 41 4.87 16.47 -24.89
C MET A 41 3.53 16.43 -24.14
N LYS A 42 2.42 16.38 -24.88
CA LYS A 42 1.06 16.39 -24.34
C LYS A 42 0.35 15.09 -24.66
N MET A 43 -0.45 14.59 -23.73
CA MET A 43 -1.39 13.50 -23.95
C MET A 43 -2.77 13.92 -23.48
N ASN A 44 -3.82 13.61 -24.24
CA ASN A 44 -5.20 13.86 -23.84
C ASN A 44 -5.74 12.64 -23.09
N ALA A 45 -6.27 12.84 -21.88
CA ALA A 45 -6.83 11.79 -21.02
C ALA A 45 -8.35 11.94 -20.82
N GLU A 46 -9.04 12.69 -21.68
CA GLU A 46 -10.48 12.97 -21.59
C GLU A 46 -11.36 11.72 -21.63
N ASP A 47 -10.96 10.70 -22.38
CA ASP A 47 -11.70 9.43 -22.51
C ASP A 47 -11.32 8.41 -21.43
N TYR A 48 -10.58 8.83 -20.41
CA TYR A 48 -10.12 7.94 -19.35
C TYR A 48 -10.50 8.45 -17.96
N ILE A 49 -10.76 7.50 -17.06
CA ILE A 49 -10.76 7.70 -15.63
C ILE A 49 -9.33 7.51 -15.13
N MET A 50 -8.77 8.53 -14.51
CA MET A 50 -7.45 8.48 -13.88
C MET A 50 -7.61 8.22 -12.38
N ALA A 51 -7.01 7.14 -11.90
CA ALA A 51 -6.99 6.80 -10.48
C ALA A 51 -5.55 6.58 -10.01
N PRO A 52 -5.25 6.78 -8.71
CA PRO A 52 -3.92 6.48 -8.19
C PRO A 52 -3.57 5.01 -8.41
N ALA A 53 -2.29 4.73 -8.65
CA ALA A 53 -1.83 3.35 -8.66
C ALA A 53 -1.95 2.76 -7.24
N GLN A 54 -2.58 1.60 -7.13
CA GLN A 54 -2.94 0.99 -5.87
C GLN A 54 -1.74 0.31 -5.19
N VAL A 55 -1.86 0.13 -3.87
CA VAL A 55 -0.89 -0.60 -3.04
C VAL A 55 -1.52 -1.94 -2.68
N MET A 56 -0.92 -3.05 -3.10
CA MET A 56 -1.41 -4.39 -2.79
C MET A 56 -0.89 -4.88 -1.44
N TYR A 57 -1.68 -5.59 -0.64
CA TYR A 57 -1.13 -6.36 0.48
C TYR A 57 -0.68 -7.74 -0.02
N ASP A 58 0.63 -8.01 0.07
CA ASP A 58 1.23 -9.27 -0.32
C ASP A 58 2.10 -9.82 0.82
N PRO A 59 1.55 -10.68 1.69
CA PRO A 59 2.26 -11.18 2.86
C PRO A 59 3.39 -12.16 2.51
N ALA A 60 3.32 -12.82 1.35
CA ALA A 60 4.22 -13.90 0.99
C ALA A 60 4.60 -13.88 -0.51
N PRO A 61 5.26 -12.80 -0.97
CA PRO A 61 5.84 -12.80 -2.32
C PRO A 61 6.85 -13.96 -2.44
N PRO A 62 7.02 -14.55 -3.64
CA PRO A 62 7.83 -15.76 -3.84
C PRO A 62 9.35 -15.47 -3.83
N LEU A 63 9.86 -14.83 -2.78
CA LEU A 63 11.22 -14.29 -2.68
C LEU A 63 12.33 -15.34 -2.73
N ASP A 64 12.03 -16.58 -2.35
CA ASP A 64 12.98 -17.69 -2.34
C ASP A 64 12.95 -18.53 -3.64
N ARG A 65 12.11 -18.15 -4.61
CA ARG A 65 11.97 -18.85 -5.89
C ARG A 65 12.99 -18.36 -6.93
N PRO A 66 13.28 -19.12 -8.00
CA PRO A 66 14.07 -18.64 -9.12
C PRO A 66 13.53 -17.34 -9.72
N PHE A 67 14.42 -16.52 -10.29
CA PHE A 67 14.05 -15.22 -10.85
C PHE A 67 12.95 -15.30 -11.93
N SER A 68 12.91 -16.38 -12.73
CA SER A 68 11.85 -16.60 -13.72
C SER A 68 10.46 -16.72 -13.09
N GLU A 69 10.34 -17.45 -11.99
CA GLU A 69 9.08 -17.60 -11.24
C GLU A 69 8.69 -16.29 -10.56
N GLN A 70 9.66 -15.61 -9.93
CA GLN A 70 9.43 -14.28 -9.34
C GLN A 70 8.95 -13.28 -10.38
N LYS A 71 9.60 -13.24 -11.54
CA LYS A 71 9.23 -12.36 -12.64
C LYS A 71 7.80 -12.63 -13.09
N SER A 72 7.45 -13.89 -13.36
CA SER A 72 6.09 -14.28 -13.76
C SER A 72 5.06 -13.90 -12.70
N TYR A 73 5.38 -14.09 -11.42
CA TYR A 73 4.52 -13.68 -10.32
C TYR A 73 4.26 -12.18 -10.31
N PHE A 74 5.30 -11.35 -10.30
CA PHE A 74 5.15 -9.89 -10.28
C PHE A 74 4.39 -9.38 -11.52
N ILE A 75 4.61 -9.99 -12.69
CA ILE A 75 3.86 -9.62 -13.89
C ILE A 75 2.37 -9.91 -13.69
N ASN A 76 2.02 -11.16 -13.40
CA ASN A 76 0.63 -11.62 -13.43
C ASN A 76 -0.18 -11.13 -12.23
N GLU A 77 0.43 -11.16 -11.04
CA GLU A 77 -0.27 -10.82 -9.81
C GLU A 77 -0.27 -9.34 -9.49
N MET A 78 0.65 -8.55 -10.07
CA MET A 78 0.78 -7.13 -9.77
C MET A 78 0.69 -6.22 -10.99
N LEU A 79 1.68 -6.26 -11.88
CA LEU A 79 1.83 -5.26 -12.95
C LEU A 79 0.65 -5.29 -13.92
N MET A 80 0.14 -6.48 -14.25
CA MET A 80 -1.03 -6.65 -15.11
C MET A 80 -2.31 -6.10 -14.48
N LYS A 81 -2.38 -6.04 -13.14
CA LYS A 81 -3.50 -5.50 -12.38
C LYS A 81 -3.36 -4.00 -12.07
N GLY A 82 -2.31 -3.35 -12.59
CA GLY A 82 -2.06 -1.92 -12.40
C GLY A 82 -1.50 -1.56 -11.02
N MET A 83 -0.88 -2.53 -10.34
CA MET A 83 -0.22 -2.31 -9.06
C MET A 83 1.23 -1.87 -9.28
N THR A 84 1.62 -0.75 -8.67
CA THR A 84 3.00 -0.23 -8.73
C THR A 84 3.74 -0.37 -7.40
N SER A 85 3.04 -0.82 -6.36
CA SER A 85 3.62 -1.01 -5.05
C SER A 85 2.88 -2.06 -4.22
N PHE A 86 3.56 -2.60 -3.21
CA PHE A 86 2.97 -3.57 -2.28
C PHE A 86 3.48 -3.44 -0.86
N LEU A 87 2.66 -3.91 0.08
CA LEU A 87 2.96 -4.07 1.49
C LEU A 87 3.23 -5.54 1.77
N THR A 88 4.39 -5.85 2.31
CA THR A 88 4.77 -7.19 2.78
C THR A 88 5.28 -7.10 4.22
N PHE A 89 5.59 -8.24 4.85
CA PHE A 89 6.16 -8.24 6.20
C PHE A 89 7.40 -9.12 6.32
N ALA A 90 8.25 -8.76 7.29
CA ALA A 90 9.26 -9.66 7.82
C ALA A 90 8.65 -10.45 9.00
N GLU A 91 8.66 -11.78 8.91
CA GLU A 91 8.20 -12.63 10.02
C GLU A 91 9.26 -12.77 11.12
N VAL A 92 8.86 -12.47 12.36
CA VAL A 92 9.75 -12.43 13.52
C VAL A 92 9.24 -13.35 14.63
N GLN A 93 9.93 -14.47 14.77
CA GLN A 93 9.70 -15.46 15.84
C GLN A 93 10.61 -15.25 17.06
N GLN A 94 11.52 -14.26 17.00
CA GLN A 94 12.42 -13.90 18.09
C GLN A 94 12.84 -12.44 17.95
N GLU A 95 12.68 -11.64 19.01
CA GLU A 95 12.94 -10.18 18.98
C GLU A 95 14.38 -9.83 18.52
N SER A 96 15.39 -10.64 18.87
CA SER A 96 16.78 -10.42 18.45
C SER A 96 16.99 -10.56 16.94
N ARG A 97 16.10 -11.25 16.22
CA ARG A 97 16.17 -11.46 14.77
C ARG A 97 15.43 -10.42 13.96
N LEU A 98 14.78 -9.44 14.59
CA LEU A 98 14.00 -8.40 13.89
C LEU A 98 14.81 -7.73 12.78
N PHE A 99 15.99 -7.19 13.11
CA PHE A 99 16.85 -6.49 12.16
C PHE A 99 17.32 -7.39 11.02
N SER A 100 17.78 -8.61 11.34
CA SER A 100 18.27 -9.54 10.33
C SER A 100 17.16 -9.98 9.38
N ARG A 101 15.94 -10.21 9.89
CA ARG A 101 14.77 -10.55 9.05
C ARG A 101 14.37 -9.42 8.11
N ILE A 102 14.33 -8.17 8.58
CA ILE A 102 14.07 -7.01 7.71
C ILE A 102 15.15 -6.90 6.62
N LYS A 103 16.43 -7.09 6.99
CA LYS A 103 17.54 -7.06 6.03
C LYS A 103 17.44 -8.17 4.99
N THR A 104 17.05 -9.38 5.38
CA THR A 104 16.81 -10.51 4.46
C THR A 104 15.72 -10.16 3.46
N VAL A 105 14.53 -9.73 3.91
CA VAL A 105 13.42 -9.36 3.02
C VAL A 105 13.83 -8.24 2.06
N LYS A 106 14.52 -7.20 2.57
CA LYS A 106 15.04 -6.11 1.74
C LYS A 106 16.01 -6.62 0.66
N SER A 107 16.87 -7.56 0.99
CA SER A 107 17.87 -8.10 0.06
C SER A 107 17.22 -8.94 -1.03
N SER A 108 16.22 -9.76 -0.68
CA SER A 108 15.47 -10.54 -1.66
C SER A 108 14.62 -9.69 -2.60
N LEU A 109 14.28 -8.46 -2.19
CA LEU A 109 13.51 -7.50 -2.98
C LEU A 109 14.37 -6.51 -3.78
N ILE A 110 15.69 -6.71 -3.86
CA ILE A 110 16.58 -5.80 -4.61
C ILE A 110 16.24 -5.74 -6.10
N SER A 111 15.71 -6.83 -6.67
CA SER A 111 15.29 -6.94 -8.07
C SER A 111 13.81 -6.66 -8.27
N SER A 112 13.09 -6.17 -7.26
CA SER A 112 11.65 -5.91 -7.36
C SER A 112 11.33 -4.92 -8.50
N PRO A 113 10.33 -5.19 -9.35
CA PRO A 113 9.88 -4.24 -10.37
C PRO A 113 8.96 -3.15 -9.81
N ALA A 114 8.39 -3.38 -8.64
CA ALA A 114 7.43 -2.51 -7.97
C ALA A 114 7.99 -2.03 -6.62
N ASP A 115 7.55 -0.85 -6.17
CA ASP A 115 7.97 -0.33 -4.88
C ASP A 115 7.40 -1.17 -3.74
N TYR A 116 8.09 -1.21 -2.60
CA TYR A 116 7.68 -2.09 -1.51
C TYR A 116 7.79 -1.44 -0.15
N VAL A 117 6.86 -1.83 0.72
CA VAL A 117 6.82 -1.44 2.13
C VAL A 117 7.02 -2.71 2.96
N ILE A 118 7.93 -2.67 3.93
CA ILE A 118 8.18 -3.79 4.84
C ILE A 118 7.58 -3.46 6.21
N ALA A 119 6.50 -4.16 6.56
CA ALA A 119 5.97 -4.29 7.91
C ALA A 119 6.65 -5.44 8.67
N VAL A 120 6.16 -5.75 9.87
CA VAL A 120 6.64 -6.89 10.66
C VAL A 120 5.47 -7.72 11.13
N LYS A 121 5.59 -9.05 11.03
CA LYS A 121 4.67 -10.01 11.62
C LYS A 121 5.28 -10.61 12.87
N VAL A 122 4.53 -10.64 13.97
CA VAL A 122 4.98 -11.13 15.28
C VAL A 122 3.83 -11.86 16.01
N PRO A 123 4.10 -13.00 16.67
CA PRO A 123 3.15 -13.60 17.62
C PRO A 123 2.79 -12.65 18.76
N ALA A 124 1.53 -12.62 19.20
CA ALA A 124 1.07 -11.76 20.29
C ALA A 124 1.92 -11.93 21.56
N ARG A 125 2.32 -13.16 21.91
CA ARG A 125 3.22 -13.45 23.05
C ARG A 125 4.59 -12.74 23.01
N LEU A 126 5.06 -12.32 21.83
CA LEU A 126 6.34 -11.62 21.66
C LEU A 126 6.17 -10.10 21.55
N LEU A 127 4.93 -9.60 21.59
CA LEU A 127 4.64 -8.18 21.54
C LEU A 127 5.00 -7.53 22.87
N SER A 128 6.14 -6.85 22.89
CA SER A 128 6.71 -6.21 24.08
C SER A 128 7.03 -4.74 23.83
N PRO A 129 7.16 -3.91 24.90
CA PRO A 129 7.63 -2.53 24.77
C PRO A 129 9.01 -2.41 24.12
N SER A 130 9.90 -3.40 24.30
CA SER A 130 11.23 -3.41 23.66
C SER A 130 11.12 -3.71 22.17
N PHE A 131 10.25 -4.65 21.79
CA PHE A 131 9.97 -4.97 20.39
C PHE A 131 9.43 -3.76 19.63
N ILE A 132 8.40 -3.09 20.17
CA ILE A 132 7.81 -1.89 19.57
C ILE A 132 8.85 -0.78 19.39
N ARG A 133 9.70 -0.54 20.40
CA ARG A 133 10.78 0.46 20.30
C ARG A 133 11.76 0.13 19.17
N LYS A 134 12.10 -1.13 18.97
CA LYS A 134 12.95 -1.55 17.85
C LYS A 134 12.25 -1.36 16.49
N CYS A 135 10.96 -1.69 16.40
CA CYS A 135 10.16 -1.43 15.20
C CYS A 135 10.14 0.07 14.86
N ARG A 136 10.04 0.95 15.85
CA ARG A 136 10.16 2.41 15.66
C ARG A 136 11.53 2.80 15.11
N THR A 137 12.62 2.28 15.67
CA THR A 137 13.99 2.57 15.17
C THR A 137 14.14 2.18 13.71
N GLU A 138 13.58 1.03 13.32
CA GLU A 138 13.59 0.52 11.94
C GLU A 138 12.52 1.13 11.03
N LYS A 139 11.73 2.09 11.55
CA LYS A 139 10.65 2.79 10.85
C LYS A 139 9.64 1.84 10.22
N ILE A 140 9.18 0.87 11.01
CA ILE A 140 8.22 -0.15 10.59
C ILE A 140 6.81 0.45 10.58
N PRO A 141 6.13 0.55 9.43
CA PRO A 141 4.88 1.28 9.32
C PRO A 141 3.68 0.58 9.93
N ALA A 142 3.72 -0.74 10.11
CA ALA A 142 2.66 -1.53 10.72
C ALA A 142 3.23 -2.78 11.40
N VAL A 143 2.60 -3.22 12.48
CA VAL A 143 2.92 -4.48 13.15
C VAL A 143 1.73 -5.42 13.04
N PHE A 144 1.91 -6.51 12.31
CA PHE A 144 0.96 -7.59 12.19
C PHE A 144 1.10 -8.52 13.39
N VAL A 145 0.06 -8.59 14.22
CA VAL A 145 0.01 -9.34 15.47
C VAL A 145 -0.75 -10.62 15.23
N GLU A 146 -0.01 -11.73 15.27
CA GLU A 146 -0.56 -13.06 15.08
C GLU A 146 -1.13 -13.58 16.40
N ALA A 147 -2.43 -13.88 16.44
CA ALA A 147 -3.14 -14.29 17.64
C ALA A 147 -3.97 -15.56 17.42
N GLY A 148 -3.81 -16.52 18.32
CA GLY A 148 -4.56 -17.77 18.31
C GLY A 148 -5.82 -17.76 19.18
N SER A 149 -5.84 -16.97 20.25
CA SER A 149 -6.97 -16.95 21.19
C SER A 149 -7.13 -15.62 21.94
N LYS A 150 -8.24 -15.47 22.67
CA LYS A 150 -8.49 -14.28 23.50
C LYS A 150 -7.54 -14.21 24.69
N GLU A 151 -7.15 -15.36 25.23
CA GLU A 151 -6.22 -15.48 26.35
C GLU A 151 -4.83 -14.99 25.95
N GLU A 152 -4.37 -15.35 24.74
CA GLU A 152 -3.09 -14.88 24.21
C GLU A 152 -3.07 -13.35 24.08
N LEU A 153 -4.15 -12.76 23.53
CA LEU A 153 -4.29 -11.31 23.43
C LEU A 153 -4.40 -10.64 24.80
N SER A 154 -5.09 -11.25 25.76
CA SER A 154 -5.27 -10.69 27.10
C SER A 154 -3.99 -10.72 27.94
N ALA A 155 -3.07 -11.64 27.64
CA ALA A 155 -1.78 -11.75 28.33
C ALA A 155 -0.78 -10.63 27.95
N VAL A 156 -1.01 -9.93 26.83
CA VAL A 156 -0.14 -8.85 26.39
C VAL A 156 -0.31 -7.62 27.30
N PRO A 157 0.80 -6.99 27.76
CA PRO A 157 0.74 -5.81 28.62
C PRO A 157 0.43 -4.54 27.79
N TRP A 158 -0.80 -4.42 27.28
CA TRP A 158 -1.20 -3.35 26.34
C TRP A 158 -0.96 -1.93 26.83
N GLY A 159 -1.12 -1.68 28.14
CA GLY A 159 -0.81 -0.37 28.73
C GLY A 159 0.65 0.05 28.49
N TRP A 160 1.59 -0.90 28.58
CA TRP A 160 3.01 -0.64 28.31
C TRP A 160 3.31 -0.58 26.80
N ILE A 161 2.55 -1.33 25.99
CA ILE A 161 2.63 -1.21 24.52
C ILE A 161 2.24 0.21 24.10
N ARG A 162 1.14 0.74 24.64
CA ARG A 162 0.68 2.12 24.36
C ARG A 162 1.74 3.16 24.65
N GLU A 163 2.44 3.03 25.77
CA GLU A 163 3.55 3.93 26.12
C GLU A 163 4.73 3.80 25.14
N ALA A 164 5.05 2.58 24.69
CA ALA A 164 6.17 2.32 23.78
C ALA A 164 5.91 2.76 22.33
N VAL A 165 4.65 2.80 21.91
CA VAL A 165 4.23 3.23 20.57
C VAL A 165 4.45 4.74 20.39
N PHE A 166 4.31 5.55 21.44
CA PHE A 166 4.52 6.99 21.34
C PHE A 166 6.00 7.35 21.05
N PRO A 167 6.28 8.32 20.16
CA PRO A 167 5.40 9.10 19.29
C PRO A 167 5.24 8.51 17.89
N TYR A 168 5.76 7.31 17.62
CA TYR A 168 5.71 6.66 16.32
C TYR A 168 4.53 5.69 16.31
N ASN A 169 3.34 6.23 16.11
CA ASN A 169 2.05 5.54 16.23
C ASN A 169 1.82 4.51 15.12
N CYS A 170 2.66 3.48 15.02
CA CYS A 170 2.50 2.41 14.06
C CYS A 170 1.25 1.58 14.38
N PRO A 171 0.28 1.45 13.47
CA PRO A 171 -0.92 0.67 13.71
C PRO A 171 -0.60 -0.81 13.92
N LEU A 172 -1.37 -1.43 14.81
CA LEU A 172 -1.41 -2.87 14.97
C LEU A 172 -2.47 -3.47 14.05
N VAL A 173 -2.13 -4.58 13.40
CA VAL A 173 -3.01 -5.27 12.44
C VAL A 173 -3.15 -6.73 12.87
N PRO A 174 -4.36 -7.29 13.02
CA PRO A 174 -4.50 -8.66 13.47
C PRO A 174 -4.17 -9.65 12.34
N ILE A 175 -3.68 -10.83 12.72
CA ILE A 175 -3.69 -12.06 11.92
C ILE A 175 -4.23 -13.18 12.84
N PHE A 176 -5.34 -13.81 12.48
CA PHE A 176 -5.99 -14.83 13.30
C PHE A 176 -5.60 -16.23 12.82
N LYS A 177 -5.12 -17.08 13.74
CA LYS A 177 -4.68 -18.46 13.40
C LYS A 177 -5.82 -19.46 13.26
N THR A 178 -7.04 -19.09 13.61
CA THR A 178 -8.18 -20.02 13.59
C THR A 178 -8.77 -20.13 12.18
N ALA A 179 -9.08 -21.36 11.78
CA ALA A 179 -9.83 -21.64 10.56
C ALA A 179 -11.35 -21.58 10.79
N ASP A 180 -11.81 -21.52 12.05
CA ASP A 180 -13.22 -21.39 12.38
C ASP A 180 -13.68 -19.93 12.24
N GLU A 181 -14.56 -19.66 11.27
CA GLU A 181 -15.11 -18.34 11.01
C GLU A 181 -15.87 -17.73 12.20
N LYS A 182 -16.52 -18.54 13.02
CA LYS A 182 -17.24 -18.06 14.22
C LYS A 182 -16.25 -17.61 15.28
N GLU A 183 -15.19 -18.39 15.49
CA GLU A 183 -14.11 -18.04 16.42
C GLU A 183 -13.34 -16.81 15.93
N LYS A 184 -13.02 -16.75 14.63
CA LYS A 184 -12.38 -15.60 13.97
C LYS A 184 -13.17 -14.32 14.18
N LYS A 185 -14.49 -14.33 13.94
CA LYS A 185 -15.35 -13.16 14.20
C LYS A 185 -15.35 -12.76 15.67
N ALA A 186 -15.37 -13.72 16.59
CA ALA A 186 -15.31 -13.45 18.02
C ALA A 186 -13.96 -12.85 18.45
N LEU A 187 -12.85 -13.30 17.88
CA LEU A 187 -11.51 -12.74 18.08
C LEU A 187 -11.39 -11.35 17.48
N GLN A 188 -11.90 -11.13 16.27
CA GLN A 188 -11.91 -9.84 15.62
C GLN A 188 -12.72 -8.81 16.42
N HIS A 189 -13.89 -9.19 16.92
CA HIS A 189 -14.67 -8.31 17.78
C HIS A 189 -13.90 -7.97 19.07
N PHE A 190 -13.30 -8.97 19.71
CA PHE A 190 -12.49 -8.77 20.91
C PHE A 190 -11.28 -7.85 20.64
N TRP A 191 -10.56 -8.06 19.54
CA TRP A 191 -9.46 -7.22 19.08
C TRP A 191 -9.89 -5.75 18.93
N LYS A 192 -10.99 -5.48 18.22
CA LYS A 192 -11.53 -4.11 18.05
C LYS A 192 -11.81 -3.46 19.41
N GLN A 193 -12.49 -4.16 20.31
CA GLN A 193 -12.80 -3.63 21.65
C GLN A 193 -11.54 -3.35 22.48
N LEU A 194 -10.57 -4.26 22.43
CA LEU A 194 -9.31 -4.15 23.14
C LEU A 194 -8.50 -2.94 22.65
N MET A 195 -8.33 -2.79 21.33
CA MET A 195 -7.58 -1.67 20.75
C MET A 195 -8.25 -0.32 21.05
N LEU A 196 -9.58 -0.25 20.99
CA LEU A 196 -10.34 0.95 21.35
C LEU A 196 -10.19 1.30 22.84
N LYS A 197 -10.32 0.31 23.73
CA LYS A 197 -10.13 0.47 25.17
C LYS A 197 -8.74 1.02 25.51
N GLU A 198 -7.71 0.47 24.87
CA GLU A 198 -6.31 0.85 25.10
C GLU A 198 -5.90 2.10 24.30
N LYS A 199 -6.79 2.64 23.44
CA LYS A 199 -6.56 3.81 22.59
C LYS A 199 -5.32 3.64 21.69
N LEU A 200 -5.14 2.45 21.14
CA LEU A 200 -4.06 2.13 20.21
C LEU A 200 -4.51 2.35 18.77
N ALA A 201 -3.63 2.89 17.94
CA ALA A 201 -3.83 2.90 16.50
C ALA A 201 -3.88 1.46 15.99
N HIS A 202 -4.95 1.10 15.27
CA HIS A 202 -5.16 -0.28 14.85
C HIS A 202 -6.01 -0.39 13.59
N ILE A 203 -5.78 -1.46 12.84
CA ILE A 203 -6.72 -1.94 11.84
C ILE A 203 -7.59 -2.99 12.53
N GLY A 204 -8.90 -2.86 12.42
CA GLY A 204 -9.84 -3.70 13.16
C GLY A 204 -10.03 -5.11 12.59
N GLU A 205 -9.49 -5.37 11.41
CA GLU A 205 -9.69 -6.60 10.65
C GLU A 205 -8.42 -7.05 9.94
N GLU A 206 -8.40 -8.31 9.52
CA GLU A 206 -7.29 -8.82 8.72
C GLU A 206 -7.32 -8.16 7.35
N LEU A 207 -6.15 -7.79 6.84
CA LEU A 207 -6.04 -7.36 5.45
C LEU A 207 -6.20 -8.55 4.53
N GLN A 208 -6.94 -8.35 3.43
CA GLN A 208 -7.13 -9.37 2.42
C GLN A 208 -5.86 -9.53 1.57
N GLU A 209 -5.37 -10.75 1.48
CA GLU A 209 -4.17 -11.06 0.70
C GLU A 209 -4.41 -10.82 -0.79
N ARG A 210 -3.42 -10.23 -1.45
CA ARG A 210 -3.40 -9.91 -2.89
C ARG A 210 -4.49 -8.94 -3.35
N GLU A 211 -5.06 -8.20 -2.41
CA GLU A 211 -6.04 -7.16 -2.66
C GLU A 211 -5.45 -5.76 -2.41
N PRO A 212 -6.02 -4.71 -3.03
CA PRO A 212 -5.67 -3.33 -2.73
C PRO A 212 -5.94 -3.03 -1.24
N VAL A 213 -4.98 -2.39 -0.59
CA VAL A 213 -5.17 -1.89 0.78
C VAL A 213 -6.02 -0.63 0.74
N ALA A 214 -7.10 -0.61 1.51
CA ALA A 214 -7.97 0.55 1.66
C ALA A 214 -7.18 1.82 2.05
N ARG A 215 -7.62 2.98 1.55
CA ARG A 215 -6.91 4.25 1.72
C ARG A 215 -6.76 4.63 3.19
N GLU A 216 -7.78 4.38 4.00
CA GLU A 216 -7.81 4.64 5.43
C GLU A 216 -6.69 3.86 6.13
N HIS A 217 -6.55 2.57 5.79
CA HIS A 217 -5.47 1.72 6.29
C HIS A 217 -4.10 2.20 5.82
N LEU A 218 -3.94 2.60 4.55
CA LEU A 218 -2.70 3.18 4.04
C LEU A 218 -2.33 4.48 4.78
N ALA A 219 -3.31 5.32 5.12
CA ALA A 219 -3.10 6.57 5.86
C ALA A 219 -2.66 6.29 7.31
N MET A 220 -3.28 5.31 7.98
CA MET A 220 -2.86 4.86 9.32
C MET A 220 -1.40 4.38 9.32
N MET A 221 -1.01 3.62 8.30
CA MET A 221 0.37 3.14 8.14
C MET A 221 1.35 4.23 7.68
N GLY A 222 0.86 5.41 7.30
CA GLY A 222 1.65 6.50 6.72
C GLY A 222 2.16 6.22 5.31
N ILE A 223 1.66 5.18 4.64
CA ILE A 223 1.97 4.87 3.23
C ILE A 223 1.28 5.88 2.33
N TRP A 224 0.01 6.18 2.60
CA TRP A 224 -0.65 7.34 2.00
C TRP A 224 -0.19 8.61 2.73
N PRO A 225 0.09 9.73 2.02
CA PRO A 225 -0.03 9.98 0.58
C PRO A 225 1.29 9.79 -0.21
N HIS A 226 2.27 9.03 0.31
CA HIS A 226 3.50 8.74 -0.44
C HIS A 226 3.24 7.80 -1.62
N LYS A 227 2.33 6.84 -1.45
CA LYS A 227 1.76 5.95 -2.46
C LYS A 227 0.24 6.01 -2.41
N GLY A 228 -0.41 5.67 -3.53
CA GLY A 228 -1.87 5.65 -3.62
C GLY A 228 -2.51 7.05 -3.61
N ASP A 229 -1.85 8.07 -4.17
CA ASP A 229 -2.42 9.42 -4.27
C ASP A 229 -2.01 10.15 -5.56
N ILE A 230 -2.90 11.00 -6.08
CA ILE A 230 -2.66 11.91 -7.20
C ILE A 230 -2.75 13.35 -6.67
N ARG A 231 -1.59 13.92 -6.37
CA ARG A 231 -1.47 15.27 -5.82
C ARG A 231 -0.24 16.00 -6.35
N GLN A 232 -0.30 17.33 -6.29
CA GLN A 232 0.87 18.15 -6.57
C GLN A 232 2.00 17.85 -5.58
N GLY A 233 3.22 17.73 -6.09
CA GLY A 233 4.40 17.27 -5.36
C GLY A 233 4.48 15.75 -5.13
N GLY A 234 3.42 15.01 -5.47
CA GLY A 234 3.34 13.56 -5.36
C GLY A 234 4.06 12.82 -6.49
N GLU A 235 4.20 11.51 -6.33
CA GLU A 235 4.70 10.63 -7.38
C GLU A 235 3.69 10.51 -8.53
N ALA A 236 4.18 10.50 -9.77
CA ALA A 236 3.35 10.28 -10.95
C ALA A 236 3.11 8.78 -11.19
N SER A 237 2.39 8.13 -10.28
CA SER A 237 1.99 6.72 -10.40
C SER A 237 0.46 6.62 -10.42
N TYR A 238 -0.09 6.25 -11.58
CA TYR A 238 -1.52 6.27 -11.84
C TYR A 238 -1.93 5.19 -12.83
N ASN A 239 -3.20 4.84 -12.78
CA ASN A 239 -3.89 3.98 -13.73
C ASN A 239 -4.86 4.82 -14.57
N LEU A 240 -4.98 4.49 -15.85
CA LEU A 240 -6.01 5.01 -16.74
C LEU A 240 -6.95 3.88 -17.13
N TYR A 241 -8.21 4.04 -16.79
CA TYR A 241 -9.30 3.15 -17.15
C TYR A 241 -10.11 3.77 -18.26
N VAL A 242 -10.49 3.01 -19.29
CA VAL A 242 -11.37 3.51 -20.34
C VAL A 242 -12.70 3.92 -19.72
N LYS A 243 -13.12 5.17 -19.99
CA LYS A 243 -14.38 5.72 -19.50
C LYS A 243 -15.55 5.17 -20.31
N ASP A 244 -16.64 4.86 -19.63
CA ASP A 244 -17.92 4.49 -20.23
C ASP A 244 -18.98 5.57 -19.93
N GLY A 245 -20.01 5.69 -20.78
CA GLY A 245 -21.03 6.74 -20.69
C GLY A 245 -21.90 6.68 -19.43
N GLY A 246 -21.90 5.56 -18.70
CA GLY A 246 -22.65 5.34 -17.46
C GLY A 246 -21.91 5.70 -16.16
N ASP A 247 -20.64 6.10 -16.25
CA ASP A 247 -19.76 6.25 -15.08
C ASP A 247 -20.08 7.55 -14.30
N ARG A 248 -21.06 7.49 -13.38
CA ARG A 248 -21.47 8.64 -12.54
C ARG A 248 -21.13 8.49 -11.05
N ASN A 249 -21.02 7.26 -10.55
CA ASN A 249 -20.72 6.94 -9.15
C ASN A 249 -19.79 5.71 -9.11
N ILE A 250 -18.50 5.90 -9.35
CA ILE A 250 -17.50 4.82 -9.26
C ILE A 250 -16.62 5.10 -8.06
N GLU A 251 -16.48 4.11 -7.18
CA GLU A 251 -15.49 4.16 -6.10
C GLU A 251 -14.10 3.67 -6.58
N GLU A 252 -13.03 4.16 -5.95
CA GLU A 252 -11.66 3.72 -6.28
C GLU A 252 -11.47 2.20 -6.10
N SER A 253 -12.14 1.59 -5.12
CA SER A 253 -12.14 0.14 -4.86
C SER A 253 -12.79 -0.65 -6.01
N GLU A 254 -13.89 -0.13 -6.56
CA GLU A 254 -14.64 -0.76 -7.65
C GLU A 254 -13.83 -0.81 -8.95
N LEU A 255 -12.92 0.15 -9.16
CA LEU A 255 -12.03 0.15 -10.33
C LEU A 255 -11.17 -1.12 -10.41
N PHE A 256 -10.77 -1.66 -9.26
CA PHE A 256 -10.00 -2.90 -9.20
C PHE A 256 -10.88 -4.14 -9.36
N HIS A 257 -11.98 -4.23 -8.61
CA HIS A 257 -12.79 -5.45 -8.57
C HIS A 257 -13.67 -5.65 -9.80
N TYR A 258 -14.29 -4.57 -10.30
CA TYR A 258 -15.31 -4.66 -11.34
C TYR A 258 -14.85 -4.11 -12.69
N TYR A 259 -13.98 -3.09 -12.68
CA TYR A 259 -13.52 -2.40 -13.89
C TYR A 259 -12.07 -2.70 -14.28
N SER A 260 -11.45 -3.75 -13.75
CA SER A 260 -10.08 -4.15 -14.11
C SER A 260 -9.90 -4.39 -15.61
N HIS A 261 -10.92 -4.90 -16.30
CA HIS A 261 -10.94 -5.09 -17.75
C HIS A 261 -10.82 -3.76 -18.53
N ARG A 262 -11.17 -2.62 -17.91
CA ARG A 262 -11.05 -1.28 -18.50
C ARG A 262 -9.66 -0.68 -18.32
N LEU A 263 -8.76 -1.31 -17.53
CA LEU A 263 -7.41 -0.81 -17.28
C LEU A 263 -6.60 -0.79 -18.59
N ALA A 264 -6.40 0.41 -19.13
CA ALA A 264 -5.67 0.63 -20.38
C ALA A 264 -4.18 0.90 -20.13
N ILE A 265 -3.85 1.75 -19.16
CA ILE A 265 -2.48 2.22 -18.94
C ILE A 265 -2.16 2.21 -17.45
N THR A 266 -0.93 1.79 -17.12
CA THR A 266 -0.34 2.02 -15.79
C THR A 266 0.97 2.77 -15.94
N ALA A 267 1.08 3.88 -15.23
CA ALA A 267 2.29 4.67 -15.09
C ALA A 267 2.89 4.44 -13.69
N HIS A 268 4.22 4.29 -13.63
CA HIS A 268 4.98 4.18 -12.38
C HIS A 268 6.13 5.18 -12.42
N LYS A 269 6.10 6.17 -11.51
CA LYS A 269 7.07 7.28 -11.46
C LYS A 269 7.21 7.99 -12.81
N GLY A 270 6.08 8.25 -13.47
CA GLY A 270 5.99 8.94 -14.76
C GLY A 270 6.47 8.11 -15.97
N THR A 271 6.74 6.82 -15.79
CA THR A 271 7.09 5.90 -16.87
C THR A 271 5.93 4.95 -17.10
N ILE A 272 5.52 4.77 -18.36
CA ILE A 272 4.50 3.78 -18.71
C ILE A 272 5.09 2.38 -18.55
N ILE A 273 4.51 1.58 -17.65
CA ILE A 273 4.91 0.19 -17.40
C ILE A 273 3.90 -0.81 -17.96
N ARG A 274 2.68 -0.36 -18.28
CA ARG A 274 1.63 -1.17 -18.92
C ARG A 274 0.86 -0.31 -19.93
N ALA A 275 0.60 -0.87 -21.09
CA ALA A 275 -0.30 -0.32 -22.11
C ALA A 275 -1.06 -1.48 -22.80
N GLY A 276 -2.34 -1.62 -22.51
CA GLY A 276 -3.17 -2.76 -22.93
C GLY A 276 -2.57 -4.08 -22.45
N GLY A 277 -2.37 -5.03 -23.38
CA GLY A 277 -1.72 -6.31 -23.09
C GLY A 277 -0.20 -6.24 -22.95
N TYR A 278 0.42 -5.10 -23.26
CA TYR A 278 1.88 -4.95 -23.20
C TYR A 278 2.29 -4.43 -21.83
N PHE A 279 3.35 -5.03 -21.28
CA PHE A 279 3.97 -4.55 -20.04
C PHE A 279 5.49 -4.51 -20.21
N ARG A 280 6.11 -3.61 -19.44
CA ARG A 280 7.55 -3.48 -19.35
C ARG A 280 8.01 -3.95 -17.97
N PHE A 281 8.65 -5.11 -17.92
CA PHE A 281 9.27 -5.59 -16.70
C PHE A 281 10.64 -4.94 -16.53
N CYS A 282 10.80 -4.09 -15.51
CA CYS A 282 12.06 -3.44 -15.16
C CYS A 282 12.56 -4.00 -13.82
N PRO A 283 13.44 -5.02 -13.82
CA PRO A 283 13.99 -5.55 -12.58
C PRO A 283 14.74 -4.46 -11.79
N GLY A 284 14.50 -4.38 -10.48
CA GLY A 284 15.15 -3.42 -9.59
C GLY A 284 14.68 -1.97 -9.74
N TYR A 285 13.60 -1.71 -10.49
CA TYR A 285 13.00 -0.38 -10.59
C TYR A 285 12.25 0.02 -9.31
N GLY A 286 11.77 -0.98 -8.56
CA GLY A 286 11.12 -0.81 -7.28
C GLY A 286 12.10 -0.43 -6.17
N GLU A 287 11.67 0.46 -5.28
CA GLU A 287 12.43 0.89 -4.12
C GLU A 287 11.67 0.63 -2.82
N ARG A 288 12.42 0.50 -1.72
CA ARG A 288 11.83 0.46 -0.38
C ARG A 288 11.27 1.83 -0.04
N VAL A 289 9.97 1.90 0.20
CA VAL A 289 9.32 3.10 0.72
C VAL A 289 9.51 3.15 2.23
N ILE A 290 10.27 4.15 2.72
CA ILE A 290 10.52 4.35 4.14
C ILE A 290 9.52 5.36 4.69
N ILE A 291 8.67 4.93 5.62
CA ILE A 291 7.70 5.81 6.27
C ILE A 291 8.39 6.56 7.41
N LYS A 292 8.32 7.90 7.39
CA LYS A 292 8.94 8.71 8.44
C LYS A 292 8.03 8.86 9.66
N ILE A 293 6.72 9.00 9.44
CA ILE A 293 5.72 9.21 10.48
C ILE A 293 4.40 8.51 10.05
N PRO A 294 4.06 7.35 10.65
CA PRO A 294 2.73 6.75 10.53
C PRO A 294 1.65 7.64 11.16
N ALA A 295 0.40 7.49 10.72
CA ALA A 295 -0.77 8.22 11.23
C ALA A 295 -0.64 9.76 11.20
N PHE A 296 0.25 10.34 10.39
CA PHE A 296 0.36 11.80 10.27
C PHE A 296 -0.86 12.43 9.58
N PHE A 297 -1.54 11.67 8.74
CA PHE A 297 -2.66 12.16 7.92
C PHE A 297 -4.00 11.49 8.23
N THR A 298 -4.11 10.77 9.36
CA THR A 298 -5.39 10.31 9.88
C THR A 298 -6.12 11.51 10.48
N VAL A 299 -7.23 11.92 9.86
CA VAL A 299 -8.18 12.91 10.39
C VAL A 299 -9.22 12.17 11.22
#